data_AF-A0A377ZY03-F1
#
_entry.id   AF-A0A377ZY03-F1
#
_cell.length_a   1.000
_cell.length_b   1.000
_cell.length_c   1.000
_cell.angle_alpha   90.00
_cell.angle_beta   90.00
_cell.angle_gamma   90.00
#
_symmetry.space_group_name_H-M   'P 1'
#
loop_
_entity.id
_entity.type
_entity.pdbx_description
1 polymer ?
#
loop_
_entity_poly.entity_id
_entity_poly.type
_entity_poly.pdbx_seq_one_letter_code
_entity_poly.pdbx_strand_id
1 'polypeptide(L)'
;MNFQHLAYWQEKAKNLAIETRLFINGEYCAAADNTTFETIDPAAQQTLAQVARGKKADVERAVKAARQAFDNGDWSQASPAQR
;
A
#
# COMPACT_ATOMS: atom_id res chain seq x y z
N MET A 1 -17.95 -9.84 27.27
CA MET A 1 -17.03 -9.68 26.12
C MET A 1 -17.89 -9.69 24.86
N ASN A 2 -17.73 -8.70 23.98
CA ASN A 2 -18.48 -8.67 22.72
C ASN A 2 -17.64 -9.38 21.65
N PHE A 3 -18.03 -10.60 21.28
CA PHE A 3 -17.32 -11.36 20.26
C PHE A 3 -17.91 -11.03 18.90
N GLN A 4 -17.04 -10.69 17.95
CA GLN A 4 -17.45 -10.50 16.57
C GLN A 4 -17.59 -11.87 15.90
N HIS A 5 -18.77 -12.13 15.36
CA HIS A 5 -19.10 -13.40 14.68
C HIS A 5 -18.89 -13.28 13.17
N LEU A 6 -18.92 -14.41 12.45
CA LEU A 6 -18.62 -14.49 11.01
C LEU A 6 -19.31 -13.41 10.16
N ALA A 7 -20.62 -13.20 10.37
CA ALA A 7 -21.40 -12.23 9.61
C ALA A 7 -20.88 -10.79 9.72
N TYR A 8 -20.36 -10.41 10.90
CA TYR A 8 -19.77 -9.09 11.11
C TYR A 8 -18.56 -8.88 10.18
N TRP A 9 -17.67 -9.87 10.09
CA TRP A 9 -16.46 -9.76 9.26
C TRP A 9 -16.77 -9.83 7.77
N GLN A 10 -17.76 -10.63 7.36
CA GLN A 10 -18.23 -10.67 5.97
C GLN A 10 -18.81 -9.31 5.53
N GLU A 11 -19.59 -8.67 6.39
CA GLU A 11 -20.15 -7.35 6.10
C GLU A 11 -19.06 -6.27 6.03
N LYS A 12 -18.07 -6.32 6.92
CA LYS A 12 -16.90 -5.44 6.86
C LYS A 12 -16.10 -5.63 5.58
N ALA A 13 -15.87 -6.88 5.16
CA ALA A 13 -15.14 -7.19 3.94
C ALA A 13 -15.83 -6.63 2.69
N LYS A 14 -17.15 -6.78 2.59
CA LYS A 14 -17.94 -6.25 1.45
C LYS A 14 -17.88 -4.72 1.32
N ASN A 15 -17.80 -4.02 2.45
CA ASN A 15 -17.86 -2.56 2.49
C ASN A 15 -16.48 -1.89 2.57
N LEU A 16 -15.39 -2.66 2.49
CA LEU A 16 -14.05 -2.13 2.59
C LEU A 16 -13.61 -1.53 1.25
N ALA A 17 -13.32 -0.23 1.24
CA ALA A 17 -12.61 0.40 0.13
C ALA A 17 -11.11 0.12 0.29
N ILE A 18 -10.58 -0.78 -0.55
CA ILE A 18 -9.16 -1.16 -0.55
C ILE A 18 -8.39 -0.15 -1.41
N GLU A 19 -7.39 0.51 -0.84
CA GLU A 19 -6.46 1.33 -1.61
C GLU A 19 -5.49 0.45 -2.40
N THR A 20 -5.34 0.71 -3.69
CA THR A 20 -4.66 -0.18 -4.64
C THR A 20 -3.46 0.45 -5.33
N ARG A 21 -3.21 1.74 -5.11
CA ARG A 21 -2.11 2.51 -5.70
C ARG A 21 -0.78 2.26 -4.99
N LEU A 22 0.31 2.58 -5.68
CA LEU A 22 1.64 2.63 -5.07
C LEU A 22 1.70 3.81 -4.11
N PHE A 23 2.37 3.67 -2.97
CA PHE A 23 2.64 4.79 -2.08
C PHE A 23 4.11 5.17 -2.16
N ILE A 24 4.41 6.28 -2.82
CA ILE A 24 5.78 6.74 -3.09
C ILE A 24 5.88 8.22 -2.74
N ASN A 25 6.91 8.57 -1.96
CA ASN A 25 7.18 9.96 -1.55
C ASN A 25 6.01 10.66 -0.85
N GLY A 26 5.29 9.94 0.02
CA GLY A 26 4.18 10.49 0.79
C GLY A 26 2.83 10.52 0.07
N GLU A 27 2.74 10.01 -1.17
CA GLU A 27 1.53 10.09 -1.97
C GLU A 27 1.14 8.75 -2.61
N TYR A 28 -0.17 8.53 -2.75
CA TYR A 28 -0.72 7.43 -3.54
C TYR A 28 -0.72 7.77 -5.04
N CYS A 29 -0.04 6.96 -5.84
CA CYS A 29 0.10 7.15 -7.28
C CYS A 29 -0.10 5.84 -8.06
N ALA A 30 -0.54 5.95 -9.31
CA ALA A 30 -0.55 4.80 -10.21
C ALA A 30 0.89 4.32 -10.50
N ALA A 31 1.01 3.08 -10.99
CA ALA A 31 2.24 2.64 -11.63
C ALA A 31 2.58 3.57 -12.80
N ALA A 32 3.86 3.77 -13.10
CA ALA A 32 4.31 4.71 -14.13
C ALA A 32 3.75 4.38 -15.53
N ASP A 33 3.44 3.10 -15.78
CA ASP A 33 2.81 2.64 -17.02
C ASP A 33 1.30 2.38 -16.87
N ASN A 34 0.70 2.80 -15.75
CA ASN A 34 -0.70 2.58 -15.37
C ASN A 34 -1.14 1.10 -15.33
N THR A 35 -0.20 0.14 -15.32
CA THR A 35 -0.57 -1.26 -15.25
C THR A 35 -1.00 -1.67 -13.85
N THR A 36 -1.96 -2.57 -13.79
CA THR A 36 -2.43 -3.22 -12.56
C THR A 36 -2.36 -4.74 -12.70
N PHE A 37 -2.52 -5.45 -11.60
CA PHE A 37 -2.75 -6.89 -11.61
C PHE A 37 -3.86 -7.25 -10.64
N GLU A 38 -4.56 -8.32 -11.00
CA GLU A 38 -5.64 -8.85 -10.20
C GLU A 38 -5.09 -9.54 -8.94
N THR A 39 -5.61 -9.16 -7.79
CA THR A 39 -5.42 -9.88 -6.53
C THR A 39 -6.68 -10.67 -6.24
N ILE A 40 -6.54 -11.97 -6.03
CA ILE A 40 -7.65 -12.89 -5.77
C ILE A 40 -7.75 -13.18 -4.27
N ASP A 41 -8.96 -13.13 -3.72
CA ASP A 41 -9.24 -13.64 -2.39
C ASP A 41 -9.18 -15.18 -2.40
N PRO A 42 -8.25 -15.83 -1.66
CA PRO A 42 -8.16 -17.29 -1.63
C PRO A 42 -9.38 -17.95 -0.97
N ALA A 43 -10.14 -17.25 -0.12
CA ALA A 43 -11.30 -17.80 0.56
C ALA A 43 -12.55 -17.86 -0.33
N ALA A 44 -12.78 -16.81 -1.14
CA ALA A 44 -13.92 -16.72 -2.04
C ALA A 44 -13.60 -17.07 -3.51
N GLN A 45 -12.32 -17.14 -3.88
CA GLN A 45 -11.83 -17.26 -5.26
C GLN A 45 -12.36 -16.15 -6.18
N GLN A 46 -12.59 -14.96 -5.62
CA GLN A 46 -13.10 -13.79 -6.34
C GLN A 46 -12.04 -12.68 -6.36
N THR A 47 -12.15 -11.79 -7.33
CA THR A 47 -11.31 -10.58 -7.42
C THR A 47 -11.49 -9.72 -6.18
N LEU A 48 -10.40 -9.53 -5.43
CA LEU A 48 -10.35 -8.64 -4.29
C LEU A 48 -10.08 -7.20 -4.73
N ALA A 49 -9.09 -6.99 -5.61
CA ALA A 49 -8.66 -5.67 -6.04
C ALA A 49 -7.78 -5.72 -7.32
N GLN A 50 -7.69 -4.60 -8.01
CA GLN A 50 -6.73 -4.35 -9.09
C GLN A 50 -5.59 -3.48 -8.54
N VAL A 51 -4.49 -4.12 -8.14
CA VAL A 51 -3.35 -3.45 -7.48
C VAL A 51 -2.35 -2.95 -8.51
N ALA A 52 -1.84 -1.73 -8.32
CA ALA A 52 -0.83 -1.14 -9.19
C ALA A 52 0.41 -2.04 -9.32
N ARG A 53 0.82 -2.31 -10.56
CA ARG A 53 1.95 -3.19 -10.87
C ARG A 53 3.23 -2.39 -11.03
N GLY A 54 3.89 -2.09 -9.91
CA GLY A 54 5.17 -1.38 -9.92
C GLY A 54 6.23 -2.10 -10.74
N LYS A 55 6.91 -1.36 -11.62
CA LYS A 55 8.03 -1.85 -12.45
C LYS A 55 9.29 -1.02 -12.19
N LYS A 56 10.32 -1.25 -13.00
CA LYS A 56 11.64 -0.60 -12.88
C LYS A 56 11.55 0.92 -12.66
N ALA A 57 10.72 1.62 -13.43
CA ALA A 57 10.56 3.07 -13.31
C ALA A 57 10.00 3.49 -11.94
N ASP A 58 9.04 2.73 -11.39
CA ASP A 58 8.48 2.98 -10.06
C ASP A 58 9.51 2.73 -8.96
N VAL A 59 10.30 1.66 -9.11
CA VAL A 59 11.41 1.34 -8.20
C VAL A 59 12.44 2.45 -8.20
N GLU A 60 12.82 2.98 -9.37
CA GLU A 60 13.76 4.09 -9.47
C GLU A 60 13.21 5.37 -8.80
N ARG A 61 11.92 5.69 -9.00
CA ARG A 61 11.26 6.81 -8.32
C ARG A 61 11.27 6.62 -6.79
N ALA A 62 10.93 5.43 -6.31
CA ALA A 62 10.90 5.11 -4.89
C ALA A 62 12.29 5.18 -4.25
N VAL A 63 13.31 4.60 -4.90
CA VAL A 63 14.69 4.63 -4.41
C VAL A 63 15.23 6.06 -4.37
N LYS A 64 14.95 6.87 -5.40
CA LYS A 64 15.36 8.29 -5.41
C LYS A 64 14.73 9.05 -4.25
N ALA A 65 13.43 8.90 -4.02
CA ALA A 65 12.72 9.55 -2.92
C ALA A 65 13.26 9.09 -1.56
N ALA A 66 13.47 7.77 -1.38
CA ALA A 66 14.02 7.21 -0.15
C ALA A 66 15.45 7.72 0.13
N ARG A 67 16.30 7.80 -0.90
CA ARG A 67 17.65 8.37 -0.78
C ARG A 67 17.60 9.82 -0.33
N GLN A 68 16.77 10.65 -0.98
CA GLN A 68 16.59 12.05 -0.60
C GLN A 68 16.12 12.20 0.85
N ALA A 69 15.11 11.42 1.27
CA ALA A 69 14.61 11.45 2.64
C ALA A 69 15.68 11.02 3.67
N PHE A 70 16.49 10.02 3.34
CA PHE A 70 17.58 9.58 4.21
C PHE A 70 18.66 10.66 4.34
N ASP A 71 19.08 11.24 3.21
CA ASP A 71 20.14 12.25 3.15
C ASP A 71 19.71 13.58 3.81
N ASN A 72 18.41 13.92 3.77
CA ASN A 72 17.85 15.08 4.46
C ASN A 72 17.93 14.97 6.00
N GLY A 73 18.00 13.76 6.54
CA GLY A 73 18.19 13.55 7.98
C GLY A 73 16.92 13.56 8.83
N ASP A 74 15.76 13.95 8.28
CA ASP A 74 14.51 14.11 9.03
C ASP A 74 14.11 12.87 9.85
N TRP A 75 14.36 11.68 9.28
CA TRP A 75 14.17 10.41 9.99
C TRP A 75 15.51 9.79 10.43
N SER A 76 16.52 9.80 9.56
CA SER A 76 17.77 9.07 9.79
C SER A 76 18.61 9.67 10.92
N GLN A 77 18.52 10.99 11.15
CA GLN A 77 19.22 11.73 12.20
C GLN A 77 18.30 12.19 13.34
N ALA A 78 17.00 11.90 13.27
CA ALA A 78 16.09 12.18 14.37
C ALA A 78 16.58 11.50 15.65
N SER A 79 16.41 12.17 16.80
CA SER A 79 16.82 11.62 18.09
C SER A 79 16.09 10.30 18.39
N PRO A 80 16.67 9.37 19.17
CA PRO A 80 15.98 8.12 19.51
C PRO A 80 14.61 8.31 20.14
N ALA A 81 14.38 9.42 20.83
CA ALA A 81 13.09 9.74 21.46
C ALA A 81 12.02 10.21 20.46
N GLN A 82 12.40 10.58 19.23
CA GLN A 82 11.51 11.13 18.19
C GLN A 82 11.35 10.21 16.97
N ARG A 83 12.08 9.09 16.92
CA ARG A 83 11.94 8.03 15.90
C ARG A 83 10.95 6.95 16.31
#